data_AF-A0A534L2D5-F1
#
_entry.id   AF-A0A534L2D5-F1
#
_cell.length_a   1.000
_cell.length_b   1.000
_cell.length_c   1.000
_cell.angle_alpha   90.00
_cell.angle_beta   90.00
_cell.angle_gamma   90.00
#
_symmetry.space_group_name_H-M   'P 1'
#
loop_
_entity.id
_entity.type
_entity.pdbx_description
1 polymer ?
#
loop_
_entity_poly.entity_id
_entity_poly.type
_entity_poly.pdbx_seq_one_letter_code
_entity_poly.pdbx_strand_id
1 'polypeptide(L)' 'MMDMKMVQCDCGFMIQSHNENEIVTMTQMHVKETHHQDTSAREVKGMMKPGMMMK' A
#
# COMPACT_ATOMS: atom_id res chain seq x y z
N MET A 1 -16.46 9.60 -6.81
CA MET A 1 -14.98 9.53 -6.79
C MET A 1 -14.62 8.38 -5.87
N MET A 2 -13.72 7.48 -6.28
CA MET A 2 -13.26 6.42 -5.37
C MET A 2 -12.39 7.05 -4.28
N ASP A 3 -12.56 6.64 -3.03
CA ASP A 3 -11.76 7.15 -1.92
C ASP A 3 -10.29 6.80 -2.13
N MET A 4 -9.40 7.79 -1.99
CA MET A 4 -7.96 7.53 -2.03
C MET A 4 -7.56 6.71 -0.80
N LYS A 5 -6.76 5.67 -1.00
CA LYS A 5 -6.19 4.84 0.06
C LYS A 5 -4.67 4.92 0.03
N MET A 6 -4.03 4.60 1.15
CA MET A 6 -2.58 4.59 1.28
C MET A 6 -2.06 3.44 2.13
N VAL A 7 -0.84 3.00 1.87
CA VAL A 7 -0.03 2.14 2.74
C VAL A 7 1.31 2.84 2.98
N GLN A 8 1.80 2.75 4.22
CA GLN A 8 3.10 3.27 4.64
C GLN A 8 3.84 2.19 5.40
N CYS A 9 5.09 1.94 5.01
CA CYS A 9 6.03 1.04 5.68
C CYS A 9 7.00 1.88 6.53
N ASP A 10 7.46 1.32 7.65
CA ASP A 10 8.42 1.97 8.55
C ASP A 10 9.78 2.23 7.89
N CYS A 11 10.11 1.52 6.80
CA CYS A 11 11.30 1.76 5.99
C CYS A 11 11.21 3.01 5.10
N GLY A 12 10.12 3.77 5.18
CA GLY A 12 9.87 4.99 4.42
C GLY A 12 9.13 4.80 3.09
N PHE A 13 8.84 3.55 2.69
CA PHE A 13 7.99 3.30 1.51
C PHE A 13 6.57 3.79 1.78
N MET A 14 6.01 4.53 0.82
CA MET A 14 4.64 5.01 0.84
C MET A 14 4.04 4.86 -0.54
N ILE A 15 2.80 4.36 -0.61
CA ILE A 15 2.00 4.39 -1.83
C ILE A 15 0.58 4.83 -1.49
N GLN A 16 0.00 5.63 -2.38
CA GLN A 16 -1.42 5.97 -2.35
C GLN A 16 -2.03 5.90 -3.75
N SER A 17 -3.27 5.42 -3.84
CA SER A 17 -4.00 5.33 -5.11
C SER A 17 -5.51 5.31 -4.86
N HIS A 18 -6.28 5.65 -5.88
CA HIS A 18 -7.73 5.41 -5.93
C HIS A 18 -8.07 3.95 -6.28
N ASN A 19 -7.07 3.14 -6.64
CA ASN A 19 -7.20 1.73 -6.97
C ASN A 19 -6.52 0.87 -5.91
N GLU A 20 -7.30 0.18 -5.09
CA GLU A 20 -6.77 -0.72 -4.05
C GLU A 20 -5.89 -1.85 -4.62
N ASN A 21 -6.16 -2.33 -5.84
CA ASN A 21 -5.36 -3.40 -6.45
C ASN A 21 -3.95 -2.92 -6.80
N GLU A 22 -3.79 -1.64 -7.14
CA GLU A 22 -2.47 -1.02 -7.36
C GLU A 22 -1.68 -0.98 -6.04
N ILE A 23 -2.33 -0.55 -4.95
CA ILE A 23 -1.71 -0.54 -3.61
C ILE A 23 -1.29 -1.95 -3.20
N VAL A 24 -2.14 -2.95 -3.41
CA VAL A 24 -1.82 -4.36 -3.12
C VAL A 24 -0.60 -4.80 -3.91
N THR A 25 -0.62 -4.63 -5.23
CA THR A 25 0.45 -5.11 -6.12
C THR A 25 1.79 -4.48 -5.78
N MET A 26 1.83 -3.16 -5.60
CA MET A 26 3.07 -2.44 -5.31
C MET A 26 3.59 -2.71 -3.91
N THR A 27 2.71 -2.86 -2.91
CA THR A 27 3.13 -3.23 -1.56
C THR A 27 3.72 -4.63 -1.54
N GLN A 28 3.10 -5.60 -2.23
CA GLN A 28 3.62 -6.96 -2.33
C GLN A 28 4.99 -7.00 -3.01
N MET A 29 5.15 -6.24 -4.11
CA MET A 29 6.45 -6.08 -4.79
C MET A 29 7.50 -5.49 -3.85
N HIS A 30 7.17 -4.41 -3.13
CA HIS A 30 8.08 -3.77 -2.18
C HIS A 30 8.53 -4.74 -1.07
N VAL A 31 7.60 -5.46 -0.46
CA VAL A 31 7.91 -6.43 0.62
C VAL A 31 8.80 -7.56 0.08
N LYS A 32 8.55 -8.02 -1.14
CA LYS A 32 9.35 -9.06 -1.79
C LYS A 32 10.76 -8.61 -2.14
N GLU A 33 10.91 -7.43 -2.73
CA GLU A 33 12.20 -6.97 -3.24
C GLU A 33 13.07 -6.28 -2.18
N THR A 34 12.44 -5.60 -1.21
CA THR A 34 13.16 -4.83 -0.18
C THR A 34 13.37 -5.64 1.10
N HIS A 35 12.35 -6.40 1.50
CA HIS A 35 12.37 -7.15 2.76
C HIS A 35 12.57 -8.66 2.56
N HIS A 36 12.61 -9.14 1.31
CA HIS A 36 12.73 -10.57 0.98
C HIS A 36 11.64 -11.41 1.67
N GLN A 37 10.43 -10.85 1.78
CA GLN A 37 9.27 -11.44 2.43
C GLN A 37 8.09 -11.49 1.46
N ASP A 38 7.11 -12.34 1.76
CA ASP A 38 5.83 -12.36 1.07
C ASP A 38 4.75 -11.79 2.00
N THR A 39 3.76 -11.11 1.42
CA THR A 39 2.57 -10.65 2.13
C THR A 39 1.34 -10.89 1.26
N SER A 40 0.22 -11.26 1.88
CA SER A 40 -1.03 -11.52 1.18
C SER A 40 -1.79 -10.23 0.88
N ALA A 41 -2.64 -10.26 -0.15
CA ALA A 41 -3.53 -9.14 -0.46
C ALA A 41 -4.43 -8.76 0.73
N ARG A 42 -4.82 -9.73 1.56
CA ARG A 42 -5.63 -9.50 2.76
C ARG A 42 -4.87 -8.71 3.82
N GLU A 43 -3.61 -9.03 4.04
CA GLU A 43 -2.73 -8.30 4.97
C GLU A 43 -2.52 -6.87 4.49
N VAL A 44 -2.19 -6.68 3.20
CA VAL A 44 -2.03 -5.33 2.64
C VAL A 44 -3.31 -4.49 2.79
N LYS A 45 -4.48 -5.08 2.52
CA LYS A 45 -5.77 -4.39 2.73
C LYS A 45 -6.01 -4.01 4.20
N GLY A 46 -5.53 -4.82 5.15
CA GLY A 46 -5.56 -4.48 6.57
C GLY A 46 -4.63 -3.33 6.96
N MET A 47 -3.59 -3.05 6.16
CA MET A 47 -2.66 -1.94 6.37
C MET A 47 -3.15 -0.62 5.76
N MET A 48 -4.17 -0.65 4.90
CA MET A 48 -4.65 0.52 4.17
C MET A 48 -5.27 1.57 5.10
N LYS A 49 -4.89 2.81 4.91
CA LYS A 49 -5.45 4.00 5.58
C LYS A 49 -6.06 4.93 4.54
N PRO A 50 -6.96 5.87 4.91
CA PRO A 50 -7.37 6.95 4.02
C PRO A 50 -6.13 7.70 3.52
N GLY A 51 -6.03 7.90 2.20
CA GLY A 51 -4.97 8.70 1.60
C GLY A 51 -5.13 10.17 2.00
N MET A 52 -4.01 10.88 2.11
CA MET A 52 -4.05 12.31 2.37
C MET A 52 -4.37 13.05 1.08
N MET A 53 -5.48 13.80 1.05
CA MET A 53 -5.62 14.89 0.08
C MET A 53 -4.63 15.97 0.48
N MET A 54 -3.53 16.11 -0.27
CA MET A 54 -2.70 17.30 -0.18
C MET A 54 -3.58 18.49 -0.54
N LYS A 55 -3.81 19.38 0.43
CA LYS A 55 -4.51 20.66 0.24
C LYS A 55 -3.67 21.61 -0.61
#